data_AF-A0A7S4VJZ6-F1
#
_entry.id   AF-A0A7S4VJZ6-F1
#
_cell.length_a   1.000
_cell.length_b   1.000
_cell.length_c   1.000
_cell.angle_alpha   90.00
_cell.angle_beta   90.00
_cell.angle_gamma   90.00
#
_symmetry.space_group_name_H-M   'P 1'
#
loop_
_entity.id
_entity.type
_entity.pdbx_description
1 polymer ?
#
loop_
_entity_poly.entity_id
_entity_poly.type
_entity_poly.pdbx_seq_one_letter_code
_entity_poly.pdbx_strand_id
1 'polypeptide(L)'
;QEECDDDNTRPYDGCSPTCLVEPGYVCPGGGPNCTTICGDGRRAGGEACDDANTEDGDGCAANCSVEPGFRCEDGTPVVHDHCHSICGDGVRVLEDCDDGNTNE
;
A
#
# COMPACT_ATOMS: atom_id res chain seq x y z
N GLN A 1 -15.66 -3.75 25.13
CA GLN A 1 -14.22 -3.99 25.00
C GLN A 1 -13.85 -3.31 23.72
N GLU A 2 -13.05 -2.25 23.80
CA GLU A 2 -12.51 -1.62 22.59
C GLU A 2 -11.52 -2.56 21.90
N GLU A 3 -11.47 -2.47 20.56
CA GLU A 3 -10.50 -3.24 19.76
C GLU A 3 -9.17 -2.50 19.62
N CYS A 4 -9.20 -1.17 19.79
CA CYS A 4 -8.06 -0.26 19.86
C CYS A 4 -8.44 1.01 20.63
N ASP A 5 -7.44 1.73 21.15
CA ASP A 5 -7.56 3.08 21.70
C ASP A 5 -6.26 3.85 21.37
N ASP A 6 -6.37 4.87 20.52
CA ASP A 6 -5.26 5.69 20.02
C ASP A 6 -5.27 7.12 20.57
N ASP A 7 -5.97 7.34 21.70
CA ASP A 7 -6.10 8.62 22.40
C ASP A 7 -6.66 9.77 21.51
N ASN A 8 -7.29 9.45 20.37
CA ASN A 8 -7.85 10.47 19.49
C ASN A 8 -9.13 9.99 18.74
N THR A 9 -9.60 10.76 17.78
CA THR A 9 -10.82 10.46 17.00
C THR A 9 -10.65 10.77 15.52
N ARG A 10 -9.41 10.73 15.02
CA ARG A 10 -9.11 10.95 13.61
C ARG A 10 -9.32 9.62 12.89
N PRO A 11 -10.00 9.62 11.75
CA PRO A 11 -10.05 8.43 10.92
C PRO A 11 -8.75 8.27 10.11
N TYR A 12 -8.48 7.04 9.69
CA TYR A 12 -7.38 6.58 8.86
C TYR A 12 -5.98 6.72 9.48
N ASP A 13 -5.88 6.58 10.80
CA ASP A 13 -4.63 6.47 11.55
C ASP A 13 -4.47 5.12 12.30
N GLY A 14 -5.44 4.22 12.11
CA GLY A 14 -5.42 2.84 12.58
C GLY A 14 -6.48 2.53 13.63
N CYS A 15 -7.03 3.54 14.29
CA CYS A 15 -8.15 3.37 15.22
C CYS A 15 -9.29 4.33 14.92
N SER A 16 -10.47 3.78 14.61
CA SER A 16 -11.62 4.59 14.26
C SER A 16 -12.14 5.40 15.46
N PRO A 17 -12.95 6.46 15.22
CA PRO A 17 -13.63 7.22 16.29
C PRO A 17 -14.58 6.39 17.16
N THR A 18 -14.85 5.15 16.77
CA THR A 18 -15.70 4.18 17.48
C THR A 18 -14.90 3.08 18.19
N CYS A 19 -13.59 3.26 18.37
CA CYS A 19 -12.69 2.32 19.05
C CYS A 19 -12.64 0.93 18.37
N LEU A 20 -12.76 0.93 17.04
CA LEU A 20 -12.61 -0.24 16.16
C LEU A 20 -11.35 -0.09 15.30
N VAL A 21 -10.63 -1.19 15.07
CA VAL A 21 -9.45 -1.19 14.19
C VAL A 21 -9.88 -0.85 12.77
N GLU A 22 -9.14 0.03 12.12
CA GLU A 22 -9.44 0.45 10.75
C GLU A 22 -8.98 -0.59 9.71
N PRO A 23 -9.66 -0.69 8.56
CA PRO A 23 -9.24 -1.59 7.49
C PRO A 23 -7.79 -1.33 7.05
N GLY A 24 -7.00 -2.38 6.88
CA GLY A 24 -5.58 -2.27 6.54
C GLY A 24 -4.65 -2.09 7.74
N TYR A 25 -5.15 -2.12 8.98
CA TYR A 25 -4.34 -1.97 10.19
C TYR A 25 -4.43 -3.18 11.13
N VAL A 26 -3.37 -3.33 11.92
CA VAL A 26 -3.34 -4.20 13.10
C VAL A 26 -2.85 -3.40 14.31
N CYS A 27 -3.57 -3.47 15.42
CA CYS A 27 -3.22 -2.82 16.67
C CYS A 27 -2.93 -3.89 17.75
N PRO A 28 -1.67 -4.31 17.94
CA PRO A 28 -1.32 -5.38 18.88
C PRO A 28 -1.77 -5.05 20.32
N GLY A 29 -2.52 -5.96 20.91
CA GLY A 29 -3.00 -5.82 22.29
C GLY A 29 -4.04 -4.72 22.50
N GLY A 30 -4.65 -4.20 21.43
CA GLY A 30 -5.65 -3.13 21.48
C GLY A 30 -5.10 -1.79 21.96
N GLY A 31 -3.79 -1.57 21.81
CA GLY A 31 -3.14 -0.31 22.16
C GLY A 31 -3.14 0.72 21.02
N PRO A 32 -2.52 1.89 21.25
CA PRO A 32 -2.50 3.02 20.31
C PRO A 32 -1.55 2.85 19.13
N ASN A 33 -0.73 1.79 19.14
CA ASN A 33 0.30 1.57 18.13
C ASN A 33 -0.24 0.63 17.04
N CYS A 34 -0.96 1.19 16.09
CA CYS A 34 -1.44 0.47 14.92
C CYS A 34 -0.40 0.52 13.80
N THR A 35 -0.21 -0.61 13.12
CA THR A 35 0.67 -0.72 11.94
C THR A 35 -0.14 -1.17 10.74
N THR A 36 0.22 -0.72 9.55
CA THR A 36 -0.44 -1.16 8.32
C THR A 36 -0.06 -2.61 7.99
N ILE A 37 -0.88 -3.28 7.18
CA ILE A 37 -0.70 -4.67 6.78
C ILE A 37 -0.38 -4.71 5.30
N CYS A 38 0.89 -4.88 4.96
CA CYS A 38 1.30 -4.95 3.57
C CYS A 38 0.81 -6.23 2.88
N GLY A 39 0.23 -6.07 1.70
CA GLY A 39 -0.30 -7.16 0.86
C GLY A 39 -1.71 -7.60 1.25
N ASP A 40 -2.47 -6.76 1.97
CA ASP A 40 -3.85 -7.08 2.37
C ASP A 40 -4.91 -6.57 1.36
N GLY A 41 -4.44 -5.90 0.31
CA GLY A 41 -5.23 -5.31 -0.75
C GLY A 41 -5.84 -3.96 -0.36
N ARG A 42 -5.28 -3.25 0.62
CA ARG A 42 -5.75 -1.94 1.07
C ARG A 42 -4.58 -1.00 1.29
N ARG A 43 -4.45 0.01 0.43
CA ARG A 43 -3.49 1.08 0.67
C ARG A 43 -3.93 1.92 1.87
N ALA A 44 -3.30 1.70 3.02
CA ALA A 44 -3.60 2.32 4.30
C ALA A 44 -2.42 3.17 4.81
N GLY A 45 -2.73 4.22 5.56
CA GLY A 45 -1.74 5.03 6.28
C GLY A 45 -0.54 5.48 5.45
N GLY A 46 0.63 4.92 5.78
CA GLY A 46 1.92 5.27 5.19
C GLY A 46 2.37 4.38 4.03
N GLU A 47 1.54 3.46 3.55
CA GLU A 47 1.87 2.58 2.44
C GLU A 47 1.99 3.38 1.13
N ALA A 48 3.08 3.16 0.41
CA ALA A 48 3.27 3.78 -0.91
C ALA A 48 2.52 3.03 -2.01
N CYS A 49 2.28 1.73 -1.80
CA CYS A 49 1.47 0.83 -2.61
C CYS A 49 0.99 -0.35 -1.76
N ASP A 50 -0.07 -1.03 -2.19
CA ASP A 50 -0.47 -2.37 -1.75
C ASP A 50 -1.19 -3.06 -2.90
N ASP A 51 -0.57 -4.05 -3.53
CA ASP A 51 -1.11 -4.77 -4.69
C ASP A 51 -1.72 -6.14 -4.32
N ALA A 52 -2.16 -6.27 -3.07
CA ALA A 52 -2.77 -7.48 -2.49
C ALA A 52 -1.84 -8.69 -2.36
N ASN A 53 -0.53 -8.50 -2.47
CA ASN A 53 0.43 -9.55 -2.23
C ASN A 53 1.76 -9.01 -1.64
N THR A 54 2.76 -9.87 -1.45
CA THR A 54 4.07 -9.51 -0.90
C THR A 54 5.21 -10.12 -1.72
N GLU A 55 4.97 -10.35 -3.01
CA GLU A 55 5.93 -10.81 -3.99
C GLU A 55 6.70 -9.60 -4.49
N ASP A 56 8.02 -9.70 -4.57
CA ASP A 56 8.83 -8.63 -5.15
C ASP A 56 8.87 -8.83 -6.69
N GLY A 57 8.89 -7.73 -7.45
CA GLY A 57 9.03 -7.71 -8.91
C GLY A 57 7.74 -7.48 -9.71
N ASP A 58 6.61 -7.22 -9.05
CA ASP A 58 5.32 -6.87 -9.64
C ASP A 58 4.98 -5.36 -9.52
N GLY A 59 5.89 -4.60 -8.90
CA GLY A 59 5.78 -3.16 -8.73
C GLY A 59 5.46 -2.71 -7.31
N CYS A 60 5.06 -3.61 -6.41
CA CYS A 60 4.91 -3.31 -4.99
C CYS A 60 5.70 -4.29 -4.12
N ALA A 61 6.84 -3.84 -3.59
CA ALA A 61 7.69 -4.71 -2.79
C ALA A 61 6.99 -5.16 -1.49
N ALA A 62 7.47 -6.25 -0.89
CA ALA A 62 6.92 -6.83 0.35
C ALA A 62 6.90 -5.88 1.58
N ASN A 63 7.51 -4.70 1.48
CA ASN A 63 7.47 -3.63 2.47
C ASN A 63 6.56 -2.45 2.08
N CYS A 64 5.69 -2.63 1.08
CA CYS A 64 4.74 -1.64 0.56
C CYS A 64 5.42 -0.36 0.07
N SER A 65 6.61 -0.53 -0.51
CA SER A 65 7.31 0.49 -1.28
C SER A 65 7.17 0.20 -2.77
N VAL A 66 6.92 1.26 -3.55
CA VAL A 66 6.87 1.14 -5.01
C VAL A 66 8.25 0.76 -5.51
N GLU A 67 8.31 -0.26 -6.35
CA GLU A 67 9.57 -0.76 -6.88
C GLU A 67 10.13 0.17 -7.97
N PRO A 68 11.46 0.23 -8.16
CA PRO A 68 12.05 1.01 -9.23
C PRO A 68 11.53 0.58 -10.60
N GLY A 69 11.09 1.54 -11.40
CA GLY A 69 10.53 1.31 -12.74
C GLY A 69 9.04 1.01 -12.75
N PHE A 70 8.36 1.11 -11.60
CA PHE A 70 6.92 0.90 -11.52
C PHE A 70 6.17 2.15 -11.05
N ARG A 71 4.91 2.20 -11.44
CA ARG A 71 3.91 3.14 -10.92
C ARG A 71 2.69 2.37 -10.48
N CYS A 72 2.27 2.60 -9.24
CA CYS A 72 1.10 1.97 -8.64
C CYS A 72 -0.02 3.00 -8.43
N GLU A 73 -1.20 2.74 -8.98
CA GLU A 73 -2.38 3.61 -8.88
C GLU A 73 -3.65 2.84 -8.51
N ASP A 74 -4.73 3.58 -8.27
CA ASP A 74 -6.05 3.11 -7.83
C ASP A 74 -6.14 2.55 -6.39
N GLY A 75 -5.03 2.42 -5.65
CA GLY A 75 -5.04 1.98 -4.27
C GLY A 75 -5.81 2.91 -3.32
N THR A 76 -6.66 2.32 -2.49
CA THR A 76 -7.41 2.99 -1.42
C THR A 76 -7.51 2.08 -0.19
N PRO A 77 -8.05 2.54 0.96
CA PRO A 77 -8.28 1.67 2.12
C PRO A 77 -9.26 0.50 1.90
N VAL A 78 -9.82 0.34 0.69
CA VAL A 78 -10.75 -0.74 0.33
C VAL A 78 -10.43 -1.44 -0.99
N VAL A 79 -9.45 -0.96 -1.76
CA VAL A 79 -9.02 -1.57 -3.02
C VAL A 79 -7.50 -1.57 -3.13
N HIS A 80 -6.96 -2.62 -3.74
CA HIS A 80 -5.54 -2.75 -3.99
C HIS A 80 -5.10 -1.87 -5.16
N ASP A 81 -3.80 -1.64 -5.24
CA ASP A 81 -3.13 -0.99 -6.33
C ASP A 81 -3.00 -1.85 -7.55
N HIS A 82 -3.01 -1.18 -8.69
CA HIS A 82 -2.60 -1.75 -9.96
C HIS A 82 -1.25 -1.12 -10.30
N CYS A 83 -0.20 -1.95 -10.21
CA CYS A 83 1.15 -1.55 -10.55
C CYS A 83 1.44 -1.89 -12.02
N HIS A 84 2.06 -0.94 -12.72
CA HIS A 84 2.52 -1.11 -14.09
C HIS A 84 3.92 -0.54 -14.25
N SER A 85 4.69 -1.12 -15.17
CA SER A 85 6.02 -0.64 -15.54
C SER A 85 5.95 0.73 -16.22
N ILE A 86 6.93 1.58 -15.97
CA ILE A 86 7.01 2.93 -16.53
C ILE A 86 7.75 2.86 -17.86
N CYS A 87 7.00 2.86 -18.96
CA CYS A 87 7.60 2.89 -20.30
C CYS A 87 8.54 4.10 -20.49
N GLY A 88 9.76 3.82 -20.96
CA GLY A 88 10.74 4.83 -21.38
C GLY A 88 11.54 5.45 -20.23
N ASP A 89 11.56 4.83 -19.06
CA ASP A 89 12.38 5.27 -17.92
C ASP A 89 13.82 4.72 -17.93
N GLY A 90 14.15 3.86 -18.90
CA GLY A 90 15.46 3.23 -19.05
C GLY A 90 15.72 2.06 -18.09
N VAL A 91 14.68 1.54 -17.44
CA VAL A 91 14.69 0.37 -16.55
C VAL A 91 13.94 -0.77 -17.25
N ARG A 92 14.56 -1.94 -17.39
CA ARG A 92 13.89 -3.12 -17.99
C ARG A 92 13.35 -4.05 -16.91
N VAL A 93 12.13 -3.81 -16.44
CA VAL A 93 11.44 -4.74 -15.51
C VAL A 93 10.00 -4.92 -15.96
N LEU A 94 9.66 -6.15 -16.37
CA LEU A 94 8.31 -6.55 -16.82
C LEU A 94 7.70 -5.76 -18.02
N GLU A 95 8.45 -4.86 -18.65
CA GLU A 95 8.08 -4.12 -19.86
C GLU A 95 8.67 -4.72 -21.15
N ASP A 96 7.82 -4.95 -22.15
CA ASP A 96 8.23 -5.42 -23.50
C ASP A 96 8.89 -4.31 -24.35
N CYS A 97 8.78 -3.04 -23.96
CA CYS A 97 9.27 -1.88 -24.70
C CYS A 97 9.83 -0.79 -23.78
N ASP A 98 11.15 -0.82 -23.58
CA ASP A 98 11.92 0.28 -22.98
C ASP A 98 13.02 0.70 -23.98
N ASP A 99 12.68 1.66 -24.84
CA ASP A 99 13.59 2.32 -25.79
C ASP A 99 14.04 3.71 -25.30
N GLY A 100 13.68 4.08 -24.06
CA GLY A 100 13.97 5.38 -23.46
C GLY A 100 13.06 6.54 -23.91
N ASN A 101 11.95 6.26 -24.60
CA ASN A 101 10.95 7.26 -24.99
C ASN A 101 9.54 6.88 -24.48
N THR A 102 8.69 7.89 -24.27
CA THR A 102 7.28 7.69 -23.82
C THR A 102 6.28 7.63 -24.98
N ASN A 103 6.74 7.54 -26.24
CA ASN A 103 5.87 7.61 -27.42
C ASN A 103 5.96 6.31 -28.20
N GLU A 104 4.82 5.63 -28.31
CA GLU A 104 4.57 4.63 -29.36
C GLU A 104 4.22 5.30 -30.69
#